data_AF-A0A956BS67-F1
#
_entry.id   AF-A0A956BS67-F1
#
_cell.length_a   1.000
_cell.length_b   1.000
_cell.length_c   1.000
_cell.angle_alpha   90.00
_cell.angle_beta   90.00
_cell.angle_gamma   90.00
#
_symmetry.space_group_name_H-M   'P 1'
#
loop_
_entity.id
_entity.type
_entity.pdbx_description
1 polymer ?
#
loop_
_entity_poly.entity_id
_entity_poly.type
_entity_poly.pdbx_seq_one_letter_code
_entity_poly.pdbx_strand_id
1 'polypeptide(L)'
;MSNLREPRGLLPLDDDRWSALTHAYGPASDVPDTLRAIEANVSPTYSPSLAEMRRNPTPWERIYPLVHQRTVYSAAYAAVPHLVRIGGALPELREQVFTVLGDCFAPDTGVPCPADLQVGWEWAREEARRWLPPSGLTGYPMSFALRGFLALRHATGVVYRIDQIGSGEVEGLCPHCGEYALFELEAVACPPVCYGTPPLDWPIEETTTVARDIAAWAGDTYLTECIAALSAPRACAACGQSFTPEEAAEAEARTRAPLP
;
A
#
# COMPACT_ATOMS: atom_id res chain seq x y z
N MET A 1 9.84 -20.15 -15.13
CA MET A 1 8.70 -21.06 -14.85
C MET A 1 8.06 -20.56 -13.57
N SER A 2 6.76 -20.23 -13.62
CA SER A 2 6.08 -19.52 -12.53
C SER A 2 5.86 -20.48 -11.34
N ASN A 3 6.55 -20.24 -10.23
CA ASN A 3 6.42 -21.01 -8.98
C ASN A 3 5.23 -20.52 -8.13
N LEU A 4 4.10 -20.21 -8.75
CA LEU A 4 2.91 -19.81 -8.00
C LEU A 4 2.33 -21.03 -7.29
N ARG A 5 1.96 -20.86 -6.03
CA ARG A 5 1.06 -21.82 -5.40
C ARG A 5 -0.30 -21.78 -6.09
N GLU A 6 -0.98 -22.92 -6.11
CA GLU A 6 -2.37 -22.97 -6.59
C GLU A 6 -3.23 -21.94 -5.82
N PRO A 7 -4.01 -21.11 -6.53
CA PRO A 7 -4.97 -20.21 -5.91
C PRO A 7 -5.98 -20.95 -5.05
N ARG A 8 -6.32 -20.42 -3.88
CA ARG A 8 -7.29 -21.01 -2.94
C ARG A 8 -8.32 -19.98 -2.54
N GLY A 9 -9.56 -20.42 -2.29
CA GLY A 9 -10.61 -19.55 -1.78
C GLY A 9 -11.01 -18.40 -2.71
N LEU A 10 -10.78 -18.53 -4.02
CA LEU A 10 -11.22 -17.53 -4.99
C LEU A 10 -12.75 -17.61 -5.13
N LEU A 11 -13.42 -16.48 -4.94
CA LEU A 11 -14.82 -16.33 -5.32
C LEU A 11 -14.92 -16.40 -6.85
N PRO A 12 -15.68 -17.34 -7.45
CA PRO A 12 -15.81 -17.38 -8.91
C PRO A 12 -16.30 -16.05 -9.48
N LEU A 13 -15.82 -15.65 -10.65
CA LEU A 13 -16.18 -14.36 -11.26
C LEU A 13 -17.64 -14.31 -11.76
N ASP A 14 -18.29 -15.46 -11.89
CA ASP A 14 -19.72 -15.58 -12.27
C ASP A 14 -20.62 -15.86 -11.05
N ASP A 15 -20.10 -15.75 -9.82
CA ASP A 15 -20.85 -16.01 -8.59
C ASP A 15 -21.75 -14.81 -8.23
N ASP A 16 -23.05 -15.04 -8.03
CA ASP A 16 -24.02 -13.98 -7.70
C ASP A 16 -23.68 -13.22 -6.40
N ARG A 17 -22.85 -13.79 -5.52
CA ARG A 17 -22.40 -13.14 -4.28
C ARG A 17 -21.67 -11.82 -4.52
N TRP A 18 -21.09 -11.58 -5.70
CA TRP A 18 -20.51 -10.27 -6.02
C TRP A 18 -21.50 -9.10 -5.86
N SER A 19 -22.80 -9.34 -6.11
CA SER A 19 -23.85 -8.34 -5.91
C SER A 19 -24.16 -8.04 -4.42
N ALA A 20 -23.82 -8.96 -3.52
CA ALA A 20 -23.98 -8.79 -2.07
C ALA A 20 -22.74 -8.16 -1.41
N LEU A 21 -21.60 -8.17 -2.11
CA LEU A 21 -20.40 -7.45 -1.71
C LEU A 21 -20.51 -5.98 -2.11
N THR A 22 -19.73 -5.14 -1.45
CA THR A 22 -19.74 -3.69 -1.65
C THR A 22 -18.34 -3.14 -1.83
N HIS A 23 -18.25 -2.06 -2.57
CA HIS A 23 -17.12 -1.14 -2.64
C HIS A 23 -17.61 0.28 -2.26
N ALA A 24 -16.76 1.30 -2.31
CA ALA A 24 -17.09 2.66 -1.86
C ALA A 24 -18.33 3.30 -2.50
N TYR A 25 -18.72 2.86 -3.71
CA TYR A 25 -19.83 3.45 -4.47
C TYR A 25 -21.07 2.55 -4.56
N GLY A 26 -21.16 1.47 -3.77
CA GLY A 26 -22.31 0.56 -3.75
C GLY A 26 -21.95 -0.91 -4.02
N PRO A 27 -22.90 -1.70 -4.56
CA PRO A 27 -22.72 -3.12 -4.87
C PRO A 27 -21.55 -3.37 -5.82
N ALA A 28 -20.84 -4.48 -5.63
CA ALA A 28 -19.63 -4.83 -6.38
C ALA A 28 -19.89 -5.76 -7.57
N SER A 29 -21.08 -5.66 -8.19
CA SER A 29 -21.47 -6.49 -9.34
C SER A 29 -20.62 -6.23 -10.60
N ASP A 30 -19.93 -5.10 -10.66
CA ASP A 30 -19.05 -4.66 -11.77
C ASP A 30 -17.58 -5.10 -11.59
N VAL A 31 -17.19 -5.50 -10.38
CA VAL A 31 -15.82 -5.93 -10.07
C VAL A 31 -15.36 -7.15 -10.88
N PRO A 32 -16.20 -8.19 -11.11
CA PRO A 32 -15.79 -9.32 -11.95
C PRO A 32 -15.38 -8.95 -13.36
N ASP A 33 -16.17 -8.11 -14.04
CA ASP A 33 -15.86 -7.64 -15.40
C ASP A 33 -14.59 -6.79 -15.40
N THR A 34 -14.39 -5.98 -14.36
CA THR A 34 -13.15 -5.22 -14.16
C THR A 34 -11.94 -6.15 -14.02
N LEU A 35 -12.03 -7.23 -13.23
CA LEU A 35 -10.97 -8.22 -13.07
C LEU A 35 -10.66 -8.96 -14.37
N ARG A 36 -11.68 -9.33 -15.15
CA ARG A 36 -11.50 -9.92 -16.49
C ARG A 36 -10.77 -8.95 -17.44
N ALA A 37 -11.12 -7.67 -17.40
CA ALA A 37 -10.47 -6.65 -18.21
C ALA A 37 -9.01 -6.39 -17.80
N ILE A 38 -8.70 -6.45 -16.51
CA ILE A 38 -7.32 -6.41 -15.99
C ILE A 38 -6.54 -7.65 -16.46
N GLU A 39 -7.12 -8.84 -16.35
CA GLU A 39 -6.48 -10.10 -16.79
C GLU A 39 -6.23 -10.13 -18.30
N ALA A 40 -7.11 -9.51 -19.10
CA ALA A 40 -6.91 -9.32 -20.52
C ALA A 40 -5.81 -8.29 -20.87
N ASN A 41 -5.20 -7.67 -19.86
CA ASN A 41 -4.14 -6.66 -19.98
C ASN A 41 -4.51 -5.52 -20.95
N VAL A 42 -5.72 -4.97 -20.79
CA VAL A 42 -6.22 -3.91 -21.66
C VAL A 42 -5.45 -2.60 -21.39
N SER A 43 -4.83 -2.06 -22.43
CA SER A 43 -4.15 -0.77 -22.43
C SER A 43 -5.13 0.39 -22.73
N PRO A 44 -4.93 1.60 -22.18
CA PRO A 44 -3.85 1.99 -21.26
C PRO A 44 -4.13 1.57 -19.81
N THR A 45 -3.07 1.40 -19.02
CA THR A 45 -3.16 1.10 -17.58
C THR A 45 -3.88 2.20 -16.82
N TYR A 46 -3.56 3.47 -17.12
CA TYR A 46 -4.17 4.65 -16.51
C TYR A 46 -4.60 5.65 -17.58
N SER A 47 -5.62 6.44 -17.27
CA SER A 47 -6.07 7.51 -18.12
C SER A 47 -5.01 8.63 -18.19
N PRO A 48 -4.82 9.29 -19.35
CA PRO A 48 -3.82 10.35 -19.49
C PRO A 48 -4.23 11.67 -18.80
N SER A 49 -5.48 11.79 -18.34
CA SER A 49 -5.94 12.95 -17.57
C SER A 49 -7.11 12.58 -16.66
N LEU A 50 -7.33 13.41 -15.62
CA LEU A 50 -8.50 13.30 -14.74
C LEU A 50 -9.83 13.44 -15.50
N ALA A 51 -9.86 14.23 -16.58
CA ALA A 51 -11.05 14.40 -17.40
C ALA A 51 -11.38 13.12 -18.20
N GLU A 52 -10.38 12.35 -18.59
CA GLU A 52 -10.57 11.05 -19.24
C GLU A 52 -10.93 9.97 -18.22
N MET A 53 -10.22 9.91 -17.09
CA MET A 53 -10.54 9.01 -15.97
C MET A 53 -12.00 9.13 -15.55
N ARG A 54 -12.55 10.34 -15.43
CA ARG A 54 -13.95 10.55 -15.05
C ARG A 54 -14.96 10.10 -16.11
N ARG A 55 -14.59 10.15 -17.39
CA ARG A 55 -15.50 9.81 -18.51
C ARG A 55 -15.44 8.33 -18.86
N ASN A 56 -14.24 7.76 -18.86
CA ASN A 56 -13.99 6.39 -19.25
C ASN A 56 -12.80 5.82 -18.45
N PRO A 57 -13.00 5.49 -17.16
CA PRO A 57 -11.92 4.99 -16.33
C PRO A 57 -11.42 3.64 -16.83
N THR A 58 -10.11 3.46 -16.77
CA THR A 58 -9.45 2.19 -17.08
C THR A 58 -9.87 1.09 -16.10
N PRO A 59 -9.63 -0.19 -16.41
CA PRO A 59 -9.91 -1.28 -15.47
C PRO A 59 -9.19 -1.12 -14.12
N TRP A 60 -7.94 -0.62 -14.14
CA TRP A 60 -7.21 -0.31 -12.91
C TRP A 60 -7.84 0.84 -12.13
N GLU A 61 -8.33 1.88 -12.80
CA GLU A 61 -9.02 2.99 -12.14
C GLU A 61 -10.33 2.55 -11.48
N ARG A 62 -11.01 1.56 -12.07
CA ARG A 62 -12.25 0.95 -11.55
C ARG A 62 -12.03 0.04 -10.34
N ILE A 63 -10.80 -0.37 -10.04
CA ILE A 63 -10.50 -1.23 -8.89
C ILE A 63 -10.25 -0.43 -7.60
N TYR A 64 -9.89 0.85 -7.69
CA TYR A 64 -9.63 1.67 -6.51
C TYR A 64 -10.79 1.81 -5.51
N PRO A 65 -12.09 1.77 -5.90
CA PRO A 65 -13.19 1.82 -4.95
C PRO A 65 -13.22 0.66 -3.93
N LEU A 66 -12.45 -0.41 -4.13
CA LEU A 66 -12.26 -1.48 -3.14
C LEU A 66 -11.73 -0.95 -1.80
N VAL A 67 -10.99 0.16 -1.84
CA VAL A 67 -10.50 0.89 -0.67
C VAL A 67 -10.73 2.38 -0.89
N HIS A 68 -11.44 3.02 0.03
CA HIS A 68 -11.65 4.46 -0.06
C HIS A 68 -11.51 5.10 1.31
N GLN A 69 -10.73 6.18 1.38
CA GLN A 69 -10.48 6.92 2.63
C GLN A 69 -10.07 5.99 3.78
N ARG A 70 -9.11 5.09 3.50
CA ARG A 70 -8.61 4.08 4.46
C ARG A 70 -9.65 3.06 4.92
N THR A 71 -10.81 2.97 4.28
CA THR A 71 -11.78 1.90 4.57
C THR A 71 -11.63 0.79 3.53
N VAL A 72 -11.27 -0.41 3.99
CA VAL A 72 -11.32 -1.62 3.15
C VAL A 72 -12.76 -2.13 3.11
N TYR A 73 -13.31 -2.28 1.91
CA TYR A 73 -14.69 -2.75 1.70
C TYR A 73 -14.75 -4.25 1.41
N SER A 74 -15.94 -4.85 1.57
CA SER A 74 -16.12 -6.31 1.51
C SER A 74 -15.71 -6.93 0.16
N ALA A 75 -15.87 -6.19 -0.95
CA ALA A 75 -15.42 -6.64 -2.26
C ALA A 75 -13.90 -6.79 -2.37
N ALA A 76 -13.11 -6.07 -1.56
CA ALA A 76 -11.66 -6.19 -1.57
C ALA A 76 -11.21 -7.61 -1.18
N TYR A 77 -11.90 -8.24 -0.23
CA TYR A 77 -11.61 -9.61 0.23
C TYR A 77 -11.81 -10.65 -0.87
N ALA A 78 -12.75 -10.41 -1.79
CA ALA A 78 -12.97 -11.28 -2.95
C ALA A 78 -12.06 -10.95 -4.13
N ALA A 79 -11.75 -9.67 -4.36
CA ALA A 79 -11.00 -9.20 -5.54
C ALA A 79 -9.48 -9.35 -5.41
N VAL A 80 -8.91 -9.10 -4.23
CA VAL A 80 -7.45 -9.18 -4.01
C VAL A 80 -6.87 -10.55 -4.36
N PRO A 81 -7.50 -11.70 -4.04
CA PRO A 81 -7.02 -13.00 -4.48
C PRO A 81 -6.94 -13.13 -6.02
N HIS A 82 -7.89 -12.56 -6.75
CA HIS A 82 -7.82 -12.53 -8.22
C HIS A 82 -6.67 -11.66 -8.71
N LEU A 83 -6.48 -10.47 -8.14
CA LEU A 83 -5.36 -9.59 -8.50
C LEU A 83 -4.00 -10.27 -8.25
N VAL A 84 -3.85 -10.99 -7.14
CA VAL A 84 -2.62 -11.74 -6.84
C VAL A 84 -2.42 -12.88 -7.83
N ARG A 85 -3.48 -13.63 -8.17
CA ARG A 85 -3.41 -14.65 -9.23
C ARG A 85 -2.98 -14.05 -10.58
N ILE A 86 -3.58 -12.93 -10.97
CA ILE A 86 -3.28 -12.23 -12.22
C ILE A 86 -1.83 -11.74 -12.24
N GLY A 87 -1.36 -11.01 -11.22
CA GLY A 87 0.04 -10.55 -11.15
C GLY A 87 1.06 -11.69 -11.03
N GLY A 88 0.63 -12.84 -10.52
CA GLY A 88 1.42 -14.06 -10.59
C GLY A 88 1.62 -14.54 -12.03
N ALA A 89 0.54 -14.59 -12.80
CA ALA A 89 0.51 -15.07 -14.18
C ALA A 89 1.09 -14.08 -15.19
N LEU A 90 0.94 -12.78 -14.91
CA LEU A 90 1.39 -11.65 -15.71
C LEU A 90 2.34 -10.78 -14.87
N PRO A 91 3.63 -11.13 -14.79
CA PRO A 91 4.60 -10.43 -13.93
C PRO A 91 4.72 -8.93 -14.20
N GLU A 92 4.45 -8.49 -15.43
CA GLU A 92 4.42 -7.08 -15.84
C GLU A 92 3.33 -6.26 -15.14
N LEU A 93 2.29 -6.90 -14.60
CA LEU A 93 1.21 -6.24 -13.84
C LEU A 93 1.48 -6.16 -12.34
N ARG A 94 2.57 -6.75 -11.84
CA ARG A 94 2.83 -6.83 -10.39
C ARG A 94 2.94 -5.48 -9.73
N GLU A 95 3.45 -4.48 -10.42
CA GLU A 95 3.55 -3.11 -9.90
C GLU A 95 2.16 -2.54 -9.56
N GLN A 96 1.22 -2.66 -10.50
CA GLN A 96 -0.15 -2.20 -10.30
C GLN A 96 -0.86 -3.04 -9.24
N VAL A 97 -0.60 -4.36 -9.20
CA VAL A 97 -1.11 -5.22 -8.12
C VAL A 97 -0.59 -4.74 -6.77
N PHE A 98 0.72 -4.50 -6.61
CA PHE A 98 1.29 -4.01 -5.35
C PHE A 98 0.64 -2.71 -4.89
N THR A 99 0.39 -1.78 -5.80
CA THR A 99 -0.33 -0.52 -5.49
C THR A 99 -1.67 -0.82 -4.80
N VAL A 100 -2.49 -1.69 -5.40
CA VAL A 100 -3.80 -2.08 -4.83
C VAL A 100 -3.65 -2.84 -3.51
N LEU A 101 -2.66 -3.74 -3.41
CA LEU A 101 -2.39 -4.48 -2.16
C LEU A 101 -1.96 -3.53 -1.03
N GLY A 102 -1.21 -2.48 -1.35
CA GLY A 102 -0.84 -1.43 -0.41
C GLY A 102 -2.07 -0.76 0.18
N ASP A 103 -2.99 -0.36 -0.66
CA ASP A 103 -4.24 0.25 -0.19
C ASP A 103 -5.12 -0.75 0.57
N CYS A 104 -5.12 -2.03 0.21
CA CYS A 104 -5.96 -3.05 0.85
C CYS A 104 -5.41 -3.58 2.18
N PHE A 105 -4.09 -3.65 2.35
CA PHE A 105 -3.46 -4.22 3.55
C PHE A 105 -2.91 -3.16 4.52
N ALA A 106 -2.72 -1.92 4.08
CA ALA A 106 -2.33 -0.81 4.94
C ALA A 106 -3.36 -0.41 6.00
N PRO A 107 -4.68 -0.34 5.71
CA PRO A 107 -5.59 0.41 6.58
C PRO A 107 -5.89 -0.27 7.91
N ASP A 108 -6.06 0.55 8.96
CA ASP A 108 -6.43 0.15 10.32
C ASP A 108 -7.97 0.01 10.46
N THR A 109 -8.71 0.41 9.43
CA THR A 109 -10.17 0.44 9.40
C THR A 109 -10.72 -0.32 8.20
N GLY A 110 -11.72 -1.16 8.44
CA GLY A 110 -12.37 -1.92 7.38
C GLY A 110 -13.55 -2.71 7.93
N VAL A 111 -14.44 -3.15 7.03
CA VAL A 111 -15.46 -4.13 7.41
C VAL A 111 -14.76 -5.47 7.71
N PRO A 112 -15.20 -6.26 8.70
CA PRO A 112 -14.60 -7.57 8.93
C PRO A 112 -14.62 -8.44 7.68
N CYS A 113 -13.52 -9.16 7.43
CA CYS A 113 -13.45 -10.11 6.31
C CYS A 113 -14.53 -11.20 6.48
N PRO A 114 -15.42 -11.42 5.50
CA PRO A 114 -16.37 -12.52 5.54
C PRO A 114 -15.65 -13.87 5.67
N ALA A 115 -16.15 -14.74 6.55
CA ALA A 115 -15.49 -16.00 6.89
C ALA A 115 -15.24 -16.90 5.67
N ASP A 116 -16.12 -16.86 4.67
CA ASP A 116 -16.02 -17.61 3.42
C ASP A 116 -14.96 -17.06 2.45
N LEU A 117 -14.52 -15.81 2.62
CA LEU A 117 -13.48 -15.16 1.81
C LEU A 117 -12.10 -15.14 2.50
N GLN A 118 -12.04 -15.46 3.79
CA GLN A 118 -10.83 -15.40 4.60
C GLN A 118 -9.69 -16.25 4.02
N VAL A 119 -9.98 -17.46 3.56
CA VAL A 119 -8.99 -18.37 2.97
C VAL A 119 -8.32 -17.76 1.73
N GLY A 120 -9.10 -17.10 0.87
CA GLY A 120 -8.57 -16.45 -0.32
C GLY A 120 -7.72 -15.24 0.03
N TRP A 121 -8.20 -14.42 0.96
CA TRP A 121 -7.50 -13.24 1.46
C TRP A 121 -6.13 -13.57 2.06
N GLU A 122 -6.06 -14.59 2.91
CA GLU A 122 -4.81 -15.05 3.54
C GLU A 122 -3.84 -15.64 2.52
N TRP A 123 -4.34 -16.46 1.59
CA TRP A 123 -3.52 -16.98 0.48
C TRP A 123 -2.90 -15.83 -0.33
N ALA A 124 -3.70 -14.81 -0.67
CA ALA A 124 -3.26 -13.68 -1.46
C ALA A 124 -2.13 -12.91 -0.75
N ARG A 125 -2.29 -12.67 0.55
CA ARG A 125 -1.26 -12.04 1.40
C ARG A 125 0.02 -12.87 1.41
N GLU A 126 -0.07 -14.16 1.70
CA GLU A 126 1.10 -15.05 1.78
C GLU A 126 1.84 -15.19 0.46
N GLU A 127 1.10 -15.24 -0.65
CA GLU A 127 1.68 -15.40 -1.98
C GLU A 127 2.38 -14.11 -2.42
N ALA A 128 1.71 -12.96 -2.29
CA ALA A 128 2.28 -11.66 -2.66
C ALA A 128 3.50 -11.28 -1.79
N ARG A 129 3.55 -11.72 -0.52
CA ARG A 129 4.74 -11.55 0.35
C ARG A 129 6.01 -12.15 -0.24
N ARG A 130 5.91 -13.18 -1.09
CA ARG A 130 7.09 -13.83 -1.71
C ARG A 130 7.55 -13.15 -2.98
N TRP A 131 6.78 -12.21 -3.50
CA TRP A 131 7.17 -11.47 -4.69
C TRP A 131 8.31 -10.51 -4.36
N LEU A 132 9.27 -10.43 -5.28
CA LEU A 132 10.24 -9.35 -5.29
C LEU A 132 9.47 -8.03 -5.53
N PRO A 133 9.92 -6.92 -4.94
CA PRO A 133 9.32 -5.62 -5.24
C PRO A 133 9.56 -5.28 -6.72
N PRO A 134 8.76 -4.39 -7.30
CA PRO A 134 9.01 -3.95 -8.67
C PRO A 134 10.36 -3.24 -8.74
N SER A 135 11.13 -3.55 -9.78
CA SER A 135 12.46 -2.99 -10.01
C SER A 135 12.41 -1.79 -10.95
N GLY A 136 13.30 -0.81 -10.77
CA GLY A 136 13.51 0.29 -11.72
C GLY A 136 12.48 1.41 -11.57
N LEU A 137 11.83 1.47 -10.41
CA LEU A 137 10.86 2.50 -10.09
C LEU A 137 11.59 3.83 -9.83
N THR A 138 11.06 4.91 -10.40
CA THR A 138 11.51 6.29 -10.13
C THR A 138 10.29 7.19 -9.96
N GLY A 139 10.37 8.15 -9.03
CA GLY A 139 9.31 9.14 -8.81
C GLY A 139 8.03 8.61 -8.16
N TYR A 140 6.92 9.31 -8.38
CA TYR A 140 5.63 9.13 -7.69
C TYR A 140 5.04 7.69 -7.74
N PRO A 141 5.09 6.94 -8.85
CA PRO A 141 4.59 5.55 -8.91
C PRO A 141 5.31 4.58 -7.97
N MET A 142 6.57 4.89 -7.60
CA MET A 142 7.36 4.08 -6.68
C MET A 142 6.74 4.00 -5.29
N SER A 143 6.25 5.14 -4.79
CA SER A 143 5.71 5.26 -3.42
C SER A 143 4.54 4.31 -3.19
N PHE A 144 3.62 4.19 -4.13
CA PHE A 144 2.47 3.29 -4.06
C PHE A 144 2.83 1.82 -4.14
N ALA A 145 3.75 1.44 -5.03
CA ALA A 145 4.14 0.03 -5.14
C ALA A 145 4.96 -0.42 -3.92
N LEU A 146 5.81 0.46 -3.41
CA LEU A 146 6.54 0.24 -2.16
C LEU A 146 5.60 0.19 -0.95
N ARG A 147 4.54 0.99 -0.92
CA ARG A 147 3.45 0.89 0.06
C ARG A 147 2.90 -0.52 0.12
N GLY A 148 2.59 -1.12 -1.04
CA GLY A 148 2.18 -2.51 -1.17
C GLY A 148 3.17 -3.50 -0.57
N PHE A 149 4.42 -3.35 -0.95
CA PHE A 149 5.50 -4.22 -0.48
C PHE A 149 5.68 -4.18 1.04
N LEU A 150 5.61 -2.99 1.64
CA LEU A 150 5.72 -2.75 3.08
C LEU A 150 4.46 -3.19 3.84
N ALA A 151 3.26 -2.92 3.32
CA ALA A 151 2.00 -3.32 3.94
C ALA A 151 1.90 -4.84 4.10
N LEU A 152 2.32 -5.59 3.08
CA LEU A 152 2.42 -7.04 3.12
C LEU A 152 3.38 -7.57 4.19
N ARG A 153 4.31 -6.74 4.69
CA ARG A 153 5.31 -7.09 5.70
C ARG A 153 5.03 -6.48 7.06
N HIS A 154 3.82 -5.95 7.27
CA HIS A 154 3.41 -5.32 8.53
C HIS A 154 4.25 -4.11 8.95
N ALA A 155 4.90 -3.44 7.99
CA ALA A 155 5.59 -2.18 8.24
C ALA A 155 4.60 -0.98 8.23
N THR A 156 3.46 -1.12 8.93
CA THR A 156 2.29 -0.23 8.81
C THR A 156 2.59 1.23 9.17
N GLY A 157 3.47 1.48 10.14
CA GLY A 157 3.88 2.84 10.52
C GLY A 157 4.51 3.64 9.36
N VAL A 158 5.29 2.97 8.50
CA VAL A 158 5.95 3.60 7.34
C VAL A 158 5.01 3.68 6.14
N VAL A 159 4.13 2.69 5.98
CA VAL A 159 3.17 2.59 4.87
C VAL A 159 2.25 3.81 4.76
N TYR A 160 1.77 4.35 5.88
CA TYR A 160 0.95 5.57 5.89
C TYR A 160 1.71 6.85 5.58
N ARG A 161 3.01 6.81 5.78
CA ARG A 161 3.88 7.98 5.67
C ARG A 161 4.67 7.96 4.37
N ILE A 162 4.55 6.93 3.55
CA ILE A 162 5.29 6.84 2.29
C ILE A 162 4.89 7.92 1.29
N ASP A 163 3.62 8.34 1.31
CA ASP A 163 3.12 9.44 0.49
C ASP A 163 3.71 10.78 0.98
N GLN A 164 3.84 10.94 2.30
CA GLN A 164 4.44 12.10 2.97
C GLN A 164 5.97 12.17 2.81
N ILE A 165 6.63 11.01 2.90
CA ILE A 165 8.05 10.85 2.58
C ILE A 165 8.28 11.22 1.11
N GLY A 166 7.41 10.75 0.21
CA GLY A 166 7.47 11.06 -1.22
C GLY A 166 7.23 12.55 -1.54
N SER A 167 6.48 13.27 -0.70
CA SER A 167 6.31 14.73 -0.81
C SER A 167 7.40 15.53 -0.08
N GLY A 168 8.27 14.87 0.69
CA GLY A 168 9.28 15.53 1.52
C GLY A 168 8.70 16.24 2.74
N GLU A 169 7.47 15.94 3.13
CA GLU A 169 6.74 16.63 4.19
C GLU A 169 6.05 15.61 5.11
N VAL A 170 6.41 15.59 6.39
CA VAL A 170 5.79 14.69 7.38
C VAL A 170 5.00 15.52 8.38
N GLU A 171 3.74 15.14 8.60
CA GLU A 171 2.82 15.83 9.50
C GLU A 171 2.54 14.99 10.75
N GLY A 172 2.30 15.62 11.91
CA GLY A 172 1.92 14.90 13.13
C GLY A 172 1.55 15.82 14.28
N LEU A 173 1.41 15.25 15.49
CA LEU A 173 1.18 15.99 16.72
C LEU A 173 2.34 15.76 17.69
N CYS A 174 2.79 16.79 18.40
CA CYS A 174 3.76 16.62 19.47
C CYS A 174 3.21 15.65 20.53
N PRO A 175 3.91 14.54 20.87
CA PRO A 175 3.40 13.56 21.84
C PRO A 175 3.28 14.11 23.27
N HIS A 176 3.93 15.26 23.55
CA HIS A 176 3.95 15.86 24.89
C HIS A 176 2.87 16.91 25.11
N CYS A 177 2.53 17.69 24.08
CA CYS A 177 1.59 18.82 24.21
C CYS A 177 0.45 18.81 23.20
N GLY A 178 0.46 17.90 22.22
CA GLY A 178 -0.57 17.80 21.18
C GLY A 178 -0.50 18.87 20.10
N GLU A 179 0.50 19.76 20.12
CA GLU A 179 0.68 20.80 19.10
C GLU A 179 0.96 20.17 17.72
N TYR A 180 0.38 20.73 16.67
CA TYR A 180 0.66 20.29 15.30
C TYR A 180 2.14 20.51 14.93
N ALA A 181 2.73 19.54 14.26
CA ALA A 181 4.10 19.59 13.77
C ALA A 181 4.14 19.20 12.28
N LEU A 182 4.81 20.04 11.49
CA LEU A 182 5.16 19.76 10.10
C LEU A 182 6.69 19.70 10.00
N PHE A 183 7.20 18.62 9.42
CA PHE A 183 8.62 18.38 9.22
C PHE A 183 8.93 18.37 7.73
N GLU A 184 9.81 19.27 7.30
CA GLU A 184 10.41 19.20 5.97
C GLU A 184 11.58 18.20 6.01
N LEU A 185 11.55 17.22 5.12
CA LEU A 185 12.66 16.30 4.85
C LEU A 185 13.53 16.93 3.76
N GLU A 186 14.83 17.14 4.02
CA GLU A 186 15.74 17.73 3.02
C GLU A 186 15.78 16.85 1.76
N ALA A 187 15.37 17.42 0.61
CA ALA A 187 15.33 16.70 -0.66
C ALA A 187 16.74 16.45 -1.21
N VAL A 188 17.14 15.18 -1.29
CA VAL A 188 18.39 14.76 -1.97
C VAL A 188 18.04 14.18 -3.34
N ALA A 189 18.77 14.60 -4.37
CA ALA A 189 18.58 14.11 -5.73
C ALA A 189 18.76 12.58 -5.79
N CYS A 190 17.73 11.85 -6.23
CA CYS A 190 17.71 10.40 -6.29
C CYS A 190 18.66 9.88 -7.40
N PRO A 191 19.75 9.14 -7.06
CA PRO A 191 20.54 8.44 -8.06
C PRO A 191 19.81 7.17 -8.54
N PRO A 192 20.11 6.66 -9.75
CA PRO A 192 19.51 5.43 -10.25
C PRO A 192 19.90 4.22 -9.40
N VAL A 193 18.92 3.37 -9.13
CA VAL A 193 19.01 2.18 -8.29
C VAL A 193 19.65 0.98 -9.00
N CYS A 194 20.52 0.25 -8.30
CA CYS A 194 21.03 -1.08 -8.69
C CYS A 194 20.67 -2.12 -7.61
N TYR A 195 19.99 -3.22 -7.98
CA TYR A 195 19.49 -4.22 -7.03
C TYR A 195 20.38 -5.47 -6.89
N GLY A 196 20.42 -6.02 -5.67
CA GLY A 196 20.80 -7.42 -5.36
C GLY A 196 19.61 -8.25 -4.85
N THR A 197 19.79 -9.54 -4.54
CA THR A 197 18.72 -10.42 -4.02
C THR A 197 18.32 -10.02 -2.59
N PRO A 198 17.02 -9.84 -2.26
CA PRO A 198 16.60 -9.45 -0.92
C PRO A 198 16.71 -10.61 0.09
N PRO A 199 17.07 -10.34 1.35
CA PRO A 199 16.89 -11.30 2.43
C PRO A 199 15.39 -11.52 2.67
N LEU A 200 14.91 -12.76 2.55
CA LEU A 200 13.49 -13.10 2.64
C LEU A 200 12.98 -13.24 4.09
N ASP A 201 13.83 -12.98 5.07
CA ASP A 201 13.67 -13.29 6.50
C ASP A 201 13.56 -12.04 7.40
N TRP A 202 13.03 -10.92 6.88
CA TRP A 202 12.83 -9.72 7.69
C TRP A 202 11.89 -9.98 8.90
N PRO A 203 12.30 -9.61 10.13
CA PRO A 203 11.49 -9.78 11.32
C PRO A 203 10.23 -8.90 11.26
N ILE A 204 9.14 -9.41 11.85
CA ILE A 204 7.78 -8.82 11.79
C ILE A 204 7.65 -7.55 12.65
N GLU A 205 8.61 -7.25 13.52
CA GLU A 205 8.38 -6.38 14.69
C GLU A 205 9.13 -5.03 14.68
N GLU A 206 9.86 -4.67 13.63
CA GLU A 206 10.55 -3.36 13.56
C GLU A 206 10.32 -2.62 12.23
N THR A 207 9.30 -1.76 12.23
CA THR A 207 8.79 -0.99 11.07
C THR A 207 9.86 -0.14 10.38
N THR A 208 10.64 0.64 11.14
CA THR A 208 11.61 1.60 10.61
C THR A 208 12.94 0.95 10.22
N THR A 209 13.40 -0.07 10.96
CA THR A 209 14.58 -0.88 10.60
C THR A 209 14.33 -1.63 9.30
N VAL A 210 13.19 -2.34 9.18
CA VAL A 210 12.82 -3.08 7.97
C VAL A 210 12.65 -2.13 6.78
N ALA A 211 12.01 -0.97 6.97
CA ALA A 211 11.88 0.00 5.89
C ALA A 211 13.23 0.59 5.45
N ARG A 212 14.14 0.87 6.39
CA ARG A 212 15.50 1.34 6.09
C ARG A 212 16.31 0.28 5.35
N ASP A 213 16.23 -0.97 5.79
CA ASP A 213 16.90 -2.10 5.15
C ASP A 213 16.35 -2.34 3.74
N ILE A 214 15.04 -2.16 3.54
CA ILE A 214 14.40 -2.22 2.22
C ILE A 214 14.84 -1.06 1.33
N ALA A 215 14.91 0.17 1.86
CA ALA A 215 15.36 1.34 1.11
C ALA A 215 16.85 1.25 0.72
N ALA A 216 17.69 0.81 1.66
CA ALA A 216 19.11 0.57 1.44
C ALA A 216 19.34 -0.59 0.46
N TRP A 217 18.57 -1.68 0.59
CA TRP A 217 18.56 -2.79 -0.36
C TRP A 217 18.10 -2.35 -1.76
N ALA A 218 17.09 -1.48 -1.81
CA ALA A 218 16.60 -0.89 -3.03
C ALA A 218 17.51 0.21 -3.56
N GLY A 219 18.74 0.40 -3.03
CA GLY A 219 19.70 1.39 -3.50
C GLY A 219 19.16 2.82 -3.54
N ASP A 220 18.05 3.09 -2.84
CA ASP A 220 17.34 4.35 -2.87
C ASP A 220 17.85 5.18 -1.70
N THR A 221 18.92 5.92 -1.96
CA THR A 221 19.55 6.78 -0.96
C THR A 221 18.57 7.84 -0.46
N TYR A 222 17.67 8.35 -1.31
CA TYR A 222 16.67 9.34 -0.94
C TYR A 222 15.67 8.77 0.07
N LEU A 223 15.09 7.61 -0.22
CA LEU A 223 14.17 6.95 0.71
C LEU A 223 14.89 6.51 1.99
N THR A 224 16.14 6.06 1.89
CA THR A 224 16.96 5.68 3.05
C THR A 224 17.19 6.87 3.97
N GLU A 225 17.54 8.04 3.41
CA GLU A 225 17.73 9.29 4.13
C GLU A 225 16.43 9.82 4.72
N CYS A 226 15.33 9.75 3.99
CA CYS A 226 14.02 10.13 4.49
C CYS A 226 13.58 9.25 5.67
N ILE A 227 13.74 7.93 5.56
CA ILE A 227 13.45 6.99 6.65
C ILE A 227 14.39 7.24 7.84
N ALA A 228 15.67 7.54 7.60
CA ALA A 228 16.59 7.92 8.67
C ALA A 228 16.17 9.23 9.36
N ALA A 229 15.68 10.20 8.58
CA ALA A 229 15.18 11.48 9.10
C ALA A 229 13.91 11.33 9.95
N LEU A 230 13.09 10.29 9.73
CA LEU A 230 11.95 9.98 10.61
C LEU A 230 12.38 9.64 12.04
N SER A 231 13.58 9.09 12.22
CA SER A 231 14.13 8.75 13.54
C SER A 231 14.99 9.87 14.14
N ALA A 232 15.19 10.99 13.42
CA ALA A 232 16.00 12.10 13.90
C ALA A 232 15.19 12.98 14.89
N PRO A 233 15.66 13.19 16.13
CA PRO A 233 14.93 14.00 17.10
C PRO A 233 14.84 15.47 16.70
N ARG A 234 13.69 16.09 16.96
CA ARG A 234 13.38 17.50 16.73
C ARG A 234 12.77 18.11 18.00
N ALA A 235 13.07 19.38 18.26
CA ALA A 235 12.48 20.08 19.40
C ALA A 235 11.11 20.67 19.03
N CYS A 236 10.11 20.49 19.89
CA CYS A 236 8.80 21.11 19.75
C CYS A 236 8.91 22.63 19.90
N ALA A 237 8.38 23.38 18.94
CA ALA A 237 8.35 24.85 19.02
C ALA A 237 7.50 25.37 20.19
N ALA A 238 6.48 24.63 20.63
CA ALA A 238 5.60 25.03 21.71
C ALA A 238 6.13 24.65 23.11
N CYS A 239 6.53 23.39 23.31
CA CYS A 239 6.90 22.89 24.64
C CYS A 239 8.40 22.59 24.82
N GLY A 240 9.22 22.75 23.78
CA GLY A 240 10.66 22.53 23.81
C GLY A 240 11.10 21.07 23.99
N GLN A 241 10.17 20.12 24.14
CA GLN A 241 10.48 18.71 24.29
C GLN A 241 10.99 18.12 22.96
N SER A 242 11.94 17.20 23.06
CA SER A 242 12.49 16.50 21.90
C SER A 242 11.61 15.30 21.56
N PHE A 243 11.24 15.16 20.29
CA PHE A 243 10.51 14.01 19.77
C PHE A 243 10.88 13.80 18.30
N THR A 244 10.68 12.60 17.78
CA THR A 244 10.92 12.28 16.36
C THR A 244 9.66 12.52 15.52
N PRO A 245 9.79 12.71 14.20
CA PRO A 245 8.64 12.67 13.29
C PRO A 245 7.80 11.39 13.41
N GLU A 246 8.42 10.25 13.70
CA GLU A 246 7.72 8.98 13.98
C GLU A 246 6.84 9.07 15.23
N GLU A 247 7.38 9.55 16.36
CA GLU A 247 6.63 9.74 17.60
C GLU A 247 5.48 10.75 17.42
N ALA A 248 5.68 11.76 16.57
CA ALA A 248 4.67 12.76 16.22
C ALA A 248 3.48 12.14 15.47
N ALA A 249 3.83 11.31 14.48
CA ALA A 249 2.88 10.59 13.65
C ALA A 249 2.03 9.60 14.45
N GLU A 250 2.64 8.90 15.41
CA GLU A 250 1.92 7.99 16.29
C GLU A 250 0.97 8.72 17.24
N ALA A 251 1.37 9.88 17.77
CA ALA A 251 0.51 10.67 18.63
C ALA A 251 -0.76 11.14 17.90
N GLU A 252 -0.60 11.55 16.64
CA GLU A 252 -1.73 11.87 15.76
C GLU A 252 -2.63 10.63 15.52
N ALA A 253 -2.05 9.47 15.20
CA ALA A 253 -2.83 8.25 14.99
C ALA A 253 -3.65 7.86 16.23
N ARG A 254 -3.08 8.00 17.43
CA ARG A 254 -3.78 7.75 18.71
C ARG A 254 -4.96 8.70 18.93
N THR A 255 -4.87 9.95 18.51
CA THR A 255 -5.98 10.93 18.65
C THR A 255 -7.10 10.73 17.63
N ARG A 256 -6.79 10.13 16.47
CA ARG A 256 -7.78 9.81 15.42
C ARG A 256 -8.44 8.44 15.60
N ALA A 257 -7.93 7.58 16.48
CA ALA A 257 -8.57 6.31 16.80
C ALA A 257 -9.96 6.56 17.43
N PRO A 258 -11.02 5.86 17.00
CA PRO A 258 -12.32 5.98 17.64
C PRO A 258 -12.18 5.63 19.12
N LEU A 259 -12.70 6.50 20.00
CA LEU A 259 -12.81 6.21 21.43
C LEU A 259 -13.56 4.88 21.61
N PRO A 260 -13.12 4.01 22.54
CA PRO A 260 -13.70 2.68 22.73
C PRO A 260 -15.19 2.70 23.09
#